data_AF-A0A450X4U2-F1
#
_entry.id   AF-A0A450X4U2-F1
#
_cell.length_a   1.000
_cell.length_b   1.000
_cell.length_c   1.000
_cell.angle_alpha   90.00
_cell.angle_beta   90.00
_cell.angle_gamma   90.00
#
_symmetry.space_group_name_H-M   'P 1'
#
loop_
_entity.id
_entity.type
_entity.pdbx_description
1 polymer ?
#
loop_
_entity_poly.entity_id
_entity_poly.type
_entity_poly.pdbx_seq_one_letter_code
_entity_poly.pdbx_strand_id
1 'polypeptide(L)'
;MSHDQNFKNLILDYPLAALEFFAREEAGSIPPSTKITPVRQEQLKKRLGDRFRELDTPLLVEFSREKQQAVLFILEEETEPRYFSIHRLVHYCVDVADMLNITRVVPVVVFLRPGRHPLSLDLGTEHNTYLSFRFIACDLGEIPAVEHIESRNIVARINLPNMRYDPGQRVEVCLRAQEGLAELEPDPNKRIKYINFILQYANLNESEQAQYEQRLQQSSYREAIMGPVQQAIENSLQQGIQQGMQQGMQQG
;
A
#
# COMPACT_ATOMS: atom_id res chain seq x y z
N MET A 1 15.00 1.11 2.78
CA MET A 1 13.69 1.79 2.94
C MET A 1 12.87 1.00 3.93
N SER A 2 12.08 1.66 4.79
CA SER A 2 11.08 0.96 5.60
C SER A 2 10.02 0.34 4.69
N HIS A 3 9.46 -0.81 5.09
CA HIS A 3 8.32 -1.46 4.43
C HIS A 3 7.18 -0.47 4.13
N ASP A 4 6.96 0.42 5.09
CA ASP A 4 6.05 1.57 5.07
C ASP A 4 6.21 2.51 3.85
N GLN A 5 7.44 2.89 3.48
CA GLN A 5 7.65 3.80 2.35
C GLN A 5 7.36 3.12 0.99
N ASN A 6 7.59 1.82 0.91
CA ASN A 6 7.35 1.03 -0.29
C ASN A 6 5.86 0.91 -0.60
N PHE A 7 5.01 0.77 0.42
CA PHE A 7 3.57 0.68 0.26
C PHE A 7 2.93 2.03 -0.08
N LYS A 8 3.37 3.13 0.55
CA LYS A 8 2.95 4.49 0.18
C LYS A 8 3.23 4.78 -1.28
N ASN A 9 4.42 4.40 -1.75
CA ASN A 9 4.81 4.53 -3.14
C ASN A 9 3.87 3.76 -4.08
N LEU A 10 3.41 2.56 -3.68
CA LEU A 10 2.44 1.77 -4.45
C LEU A 10 1.12 2.51 -4.64
N ILE A 11 0.60 3.09 -3.56
CA ILE A 11 -0.63 3.89 -3.59
C ILE A 11 -0.46 5.14 -4.47
N LEU A 12 0.67 5.83 -4.35
CA LEU A 12 0.97 7.04 -5.12
C LEU A 12 1.18 6.77 -6.61
N ASP A 13 1.81 5.66 -6.97
CA ASP A 13 2.07 5.30 -8.37
C ASP A 13 0.82 4.76 -9.07
N TYR A 14 -0.12 4.15 -8.32
CA TYR A 14 -1.35 3.54 -8.85
C TYR A 14 -2.59 3.93 -8.03
N PRO A 15 -2.93 5.22 -7.93
CA PRO A 15 -3.96 5.69 -7.01
C PRO A 15 -5.35 5.11 -7.33
N LEU A 16 -5.76 5.09 -8.60
CA LEU A 16 -7.06 4.54 -8.99
C LEU A 16 -7.16 3.04 -8.64
N ALA A 17 -6.15 2.26 -9.03
CA ALA A 17 -6.11 0.83 -8.73
C ALA A 17 -6.07 0.56 -7.21
N ALA A 18 -5.39 1.41 -6.43
CA ALA A 18 -5.40 1.31 -4.98
C ALA A 18 -6.80 1.54 -4.40
N LEU A 19 -7.52 2.56 -4.87
CA LEU A 19 -8.90 2.81 -4.43
C LEU A 19 -9.86 1.67 -4.82
N GLU A 20 -9.79 1.19 -6.06
CA GLU A 20 -10.59 0.06 -6.54
C GLU A 20 -10.37 -1.23 -5.75
N PHE A 21 -9.15 -1.41 -5.22
CA PHE A 21 -8.79 -2.59 -4.46
C PHE A 21 -9.14 -2.44 -2.96
N PHE A 22 -8.67 -1.38 -2.32
CA PHE A 22 -8.80 -1.19 -0.87
C PHE A 22 -10.16 -0.63 -0.43
N ALA A 23 -10.89 0.04 -1.32
CA ALA A 23 -12.16 0.70 -1.01
C ALA A 23 -13.19 0.48 -2.13
N ARG A 24 -13.30 -0.76 -2.63
CA ARG A 24 -14.09 -1.15 -3.80
C ARG A 24 -15.51 -0.54 -3.84
N GLU A 25 -16.24 -0.58 -2.73
CA GLU A 25 -17.62 -0.08 -2.66
C GLU A 25 -17.68 1.43 -2.90
N GLU A 26 -16.78 2.19 -2.28
CA GLU A 26 -16.68 3.64 -2.44
C GLU A 26 -16.10 4.02 -3.81
N ALA A 27 -15.14 3.22 -4.30
CA ALA A 27 -14.45 3.43 -5.56
C ALA A 27 -15.31 3.10 -6.80
N GLY A 28 -16.32 2.23 -6.67
CA GLY A 28 -17.21 1.86 -7.78
C GLY A 28 -18.02 3.03 -8.36
N SER A 29 -18.09 4.15 -7.63
CA SER A 29 -18.73 5.39 -8.07
C SER A 29 -17.78 6.35 -8.79
N ILE A 30 -16.47 6.07 -8.84
CA ILE A 30 -15.45 6.96 -9.40
C ILE A 30 -15.45 6.88 -10.94
N PRO A 31 -15.78 7.97 -11.66
CA PRO A 31 -15.65 8.01 -13.11
C PRO A 31 -14.18 7.85 -13.57
N PRO A 32 -13.93 7.22 -14.73
CA PRO A 32 -12.57 7.08 -15.27
C PRO A 32 -11.83 8.40 -15.54
N SER A 33 -12.57 9.51 -15.71
CA SER A 33 -12.02 10.84 -15.95
C SER A 33 -11.67 11.62 -14.66
N THR A 34 -11.81 10.99 -13.50
CA THR A 34 -11.59 11.64 -12.21
C THR A 34 -10.12 11.98 -12.01
N LYS A 35 -9.89 13.20 -11.52
CA LYS A 35 -8.55 13.64 -11.12
C LYS A 35 -8.29 13.18 -9.68
N ILE A 36 -7.25 12.38 -9.50
CA ILE A 36 -6.77 11.96 -8.19
C ILE A 36 -5.47 12.72 -7.88
N THR A 37 -5.48 13.50 -6.81
CA THR A 37 -4.35 14.34 -6.41
C THR A 37 -3.87 13.94 -5.02
N PRO A 38 -2.61 13.50 -4.86
CA PRO A 38 -2.02 13.32 -3.54
C PRO A 38 -1.92 14.66 -2.80
N VAL A 39 -2.40 14.72 -1.57
CA VAL A 39 -2.34 15.92 -0.73
C VAL A 39 -0.99 15.94 0.01
N ARG A 40 -0.11 16.86 -0.36
CA ARG A 40 1.24 16.96 0.23
C ARG A 40 1.20 17.55 1.64
N GLN A 41 1.84 16.86 2.58
CA GLN A 41 1.81 17.19 4.01
C GLN A 41 2.65 18.43 4.41
N GLU A 42 3.61 18.88 3.58
CA GLU A 42 4.50 20.00 3.92
C GLU A 42 3.76 21.33 4.14
N GLN A 43 2.57 21.49 3.54
CA GLN A 43 1.71 22.66 3.75
C GLN A 43 0.90 22.59 5.07
N LEU A 44 0.90 21.43 5.77
CA LEU A 44 0.07 21.18 6.97
C LEU A 44 0.77 21.57 8.29
N LYS A 45 2.02 22.07 8.27
CA LYS A 45 2.72 22.51 9.49
C LYS A 45 2.15 23.86 9.97
N LYS A 46 1.49 23.87 11.14
CA LYS A 46 1.33 25.11 11.92
C LYS A 46 2.59 25.45 12.71
N ARG A 47 3.43 24.46 13.10
CA ARG A 47 4.74 24.66 13.74
C ARG A 47 5.75 23.60 13.32
N LEU A 48 7.02 23.98 13.30
CA LEU A 48 8.14 23.16 12.80
C LEU A 48 8.44 21.90 13.64
N GLY A 49 7.92 21.79 14.86
CA GLY A 49 8.23 20.73 15.83
C GLY A 49 7.11 19.72 16.13
N ASP A 50 5.94 19.82 15.47
CA ASP A 50 4.90 18.81 15.63
C ASP A 50 5.37 17.50 14.97
N ARG A 51 5.38 16.40 15.76
CA ARG A 51 5.66 15.07 15.23
C ARG A 51 4.65 14.76 14.14
N PHE A 52 5.11 14.20 13.02
CA PHE A 52 4.26 13.78 11.90
C PHE A 52 2.99 13.11 12.43
N ARG A 53 1.83 13.56 11.96
CA ARG A 53 0.66 12.69 11.98
C ARG A 53 1.00 11.61 10.95
N GLU A 54 1.45 10.44 11.40
CA GLU A 54 1.84 9.30 10.56
C GLU A 54 0.58 8.73 9.88
N LEU A 55 0.03 9.47 8.93
CA LEU A 55 -1.14 9.08 8.16
C LEU A 55 -0.90 9.43 6.71
N ASP A 56 -0.82 8.37 5.92
CA ASP A 56 0.17 8.29 4.89
C ASP A 56 -0.47 8.03 3.54
N THR A 57 -0.59 9.12 2.79
CA THR A 57 -1.15 9.21 1.42
C THR A 57 -2.63 9.59 1.37
N PRO A 58 -3.02 10.78 1.88
CA PRO A 58 -4.32 11.35 1.57
C PRO A 58 -4.46 11.58 0.06
N LEU A 59 -5.46 10.96 -0.56
CA LEU A 59 -5.80 11.12 -1.97
C LEU A 59 -7.08 11.93 -2.10
N LEU A 60 -6.97 13.10 -2.72
CA LEU A 60 -8.12 13.92 -3.08
C LEU A 60 -8.66 13.47 -4.43
N VAL A 61 -9.90 13.00 -4.45
CA VAL A 61 -10.59 12.47 -5.64
C VAL A 61 -11.65 13.47 -6.07
N GLU A 62 -11.45 14.17 -7.18
CA GLU A 62 -12.33 15.26 -7.65
C GLU A 62 -13.23 14.81 -8.82
N PHE A 63 -14.55 14.67 -8.58
CA PHE A 63 -15.53 14.22 -9.60
C PHE A 63 -15.92 15.31 -10.61
N SER A 64 -15.83 16.58 -10.19
CA SER A 64 -16.00 17.76 -11.03
C SER A 64 -15.14 18.90 -10.46
N ARG A 65 -15.05 20.04 -11.16
CA ARG A 65 -14.24 21.20 -10.71
C ARG A 65 -14.73 21.84 -9.40
N GLU A 66 -15.87 21.42 -8.87
CA GLU A 66 -16.42 21.93 -7.61
C GLU A 66 -15.97 21.03 -6.44
N LYS A 67 -15.30 21.64 -5.45
CA LYS A 67 -14.81 20.96 -4.23
C LYS A 67 -15.89 20.19 -3.45
N GLN A 68 -17.17 20.54 -3.64
CA GLN A 68 -18.30 19.86 -2.99
C GLN A 68 -18.51 18.42 -3.48
N GLN A 69 -17.83 18.01 -4.56
CA GLN A 69 -17.83 16.66 -5.08
C GLN A 69 -16.44 16.01 -4.99
N ALA A 70 -15.66 16.36 -3.96
CA ALA A 70 -14.40 15.69 -3.70
C ALA A 70 -14.53 14.69 -2.55
N VAL A 71 -13.90 13.52 -2.69
CA VAL A 71 -13.79 12.52 -1.61
C VAL A 71 -12.33 12.40 -1.24
N LEU A 72 -12.05 12.51 0.05
CA LEU A 72 -10.71 12.31 0.59
C LEU A 72 -10.56 10.86 1.05
N PHE A 73 -9.69 10.10 0.39
CA PHE A 73 -9.27 8.79 0.88
C PHE A 73 -8.04 8.95 1.75
N ILE A 74 -8.09 8.39 2.95
CA ILE A 74 -6.95 8.34 3.86
C ILE A 74 -6.54 6.89 3.92
N LEU A 75 -5.39 6.56 3.34
CA LEU A 75 -4.82 5.23 3.46
C LEU A 75 -3.79 5.25 4.59
N GLU A 76 -3.95 4.37 5.57
CA GLU A 76 -2.95 4.12 6.61
C GLU A 76 -2.43 2.70 6.41
N GLU A 77 -1.12 2.53 6.30
CA GLU A 77 -0.53 1.21 6.40
C GLU A 77 -0.20 0.94 7.87
N GLU A 78 -0.69 -0.16 8.42
CA GLU A 78 -0.26 -0.63 9.72
C GLU A 78 0.30 -2.06 9.57
N THR A 79 1.62 -2.18 9.78
CA THR A 79 2.29 -3.48 9.75
C THR A 79 1.91 -4.31 10.98
N GLU A 80 1.70 -3.69 12.15
CA GLU A 80 1.34 -4.40 13.38
C GLU A 80 0.07 -3.81 14.01
N PRO A 81 -1.09 -4.47 13.89
CA PRO A 81 -2.39 -3.92 14.32
C PRO A 81 -2.47 -3.43 15.77
N ARG A 82 -1.57 -3.88 16.66
CA ARG A 82 -1.50 -3.43 18.05
C ARG A 82 -1.11 -1.96 18.22
N TYR A 83 -0.48 -1.36 17.22
CA TYR A 83 -0.09 0.07 17.25
C TYR A 83 -1.15 0.98 16.65
N PHE A 84 -2.14 0.42 15.96
CA PHE A 84 -3.26 1.15 15.42
C PHE A 84 -4.05 1.88 16.51
N SER A 85 -4.37 3.15 16.24
CA SER A 85 -5.21 3.95 17.11
C SER A 85 -6.33 4.59 16.32
N ILE A 86 -7.55 4.07 16.51
CA ILE A 86 -8.75 4.65 15.93
C ILE A 86 -8.96 6.11 16.36
N HIS A 87 -8.52 6.51 17.55
CA HIS A 87 -8.56 7.91 17.99
C HIS A 87 -7.62 8.79 17.16
N ARG A 88 -6.41 8.32 16.85
CA ARG A 88 -5.48 9.04 15.96
C ARG A 88 -6.08 9.21 14.56
N LEU A 89 -6.69 8.15 14.03
CA LEU A 89 -7.36 8.18 12.73
C LEU A 89 -8.52 9.20 12.71
N VAL A 90 -9.36 9.22 13.76
CA VAL A 90 -10.44 10.21 13.90
C VAL A 90 -9.90 11.64 13.86
N HIS A 91 -8.90 11.96 14.70
CA HIS A 91 -8.33 13.30 14.75
C HIS A 91 -7.86 13.74 13.37
N TYR A 92 -7.09 12.89 12.69
CA TYR A 92 -6.58 13.22 11.38
C TYR A 92 -7.65 13.37 10.31
N CYS A 93 -8.66 12.50 10.28
CA CYS A 93 -9.78 12.65 9.35
C CYS A 93 -10.43 14.04 9.50
N VAL A 94 -10.68 14.46 10.73
CA VAL A 94 -11.28 15.76 11.05
C VAL A 94 -10.33 16.90 10.66
N ASP A 95 -9.05 16.78 10.99
CA ASP A 95 -8.04 17.81 10.71
C ASP A 95 -7.85 18.06 9.20
N VAL A 96 -7.76 16.99 8.40
CA VAL A 96 -7.57 17.11 6.95
C VAL A 96 -8.87 17.57 6.27
N ALA A 97 -10.03 17.09 6.75
CA ALA A 97 -11.33 17.55 6.29
C ALA A 97 -11.52 19.06 6.49
N ASP A 98 -11.23 19.57 7.70
CA ASP A 98 -11.30 21.00 8.03
C ASP A 98 -10.33 21.81 7.15
N MET A 99 -9.09 21.35 7.02
CA MET A 99 -8.09 22.08 6.25
C MET A 99 -8.42 22.19 4.76
N LEU A 100 -8.93 21.11 4.17
CA LEU A 100 -9.31 21.10 2.76
C LEU A 100 -10.71 21.67 2.51
N ASN A 101 -11.47 21.95 3.58
CA ASN A 101 -12.89 22.31 3.57
C ASN A 101 -13.73 21.26 2.81
N ILE A 102 -13.56 19.99 3.19
CA ILE A 102 -14.22 18.81 2.61
C ILE A 102 -15.06 18.13 3.68
N THR A 103 -16.26 17.68 3.32
CA THR A 103 -17.18 16.98 4.23
C THR A 103 -17.33 15.48 3.93
N ARG A 104 -16.77 15.01 2.81
CA ARG A 104 -16.79 13.59 2.40
C ARG A 104 -15.40 12.98 2.56
N VAL A 105 -15.24 12.14 3.57
CA VAL A 105 -13.98 11.45 3.88
C VAL A 105 -14.25 9.96 3.94
N VAL A 106 -13.41 9.18 3.25
CA VAL A 106 -13.39 7.73 3.31
C VAL A 106 -12.08 7.30 3.97
N PRO A 107 -12.09 7.01 5.27
CA PRO A 107 -10.93 6.45 5.94
C PRO A 107 -10.76 4.98 5.58
N VAL A 108 -9.54 4.61 5.16
CA VAL A 108 -9.14 3.27 4.77
C VAL A 108 -7.86 2.91 5.52
N VAL A 109 -7.85 1.79 6.21
CA VAL A 109 -6.64 1.29 6.88
C VAL A 109 -6.29 -0.05 6.28
N VAL A 110 -5.07 -0.16 5.76
CA VAL A 110 -4.52 -1.38 5.18
C VAL A 110 -3.61 -2.05 6.21
N PHE A 111 -4.03 -3.20 6.71
CA PHE A 111 -3.25 -3.98 7.66
C PHE A 111 -2.45 -5.04 6.90
N LEU A 112 -1.11 -4.98 6.99
CA LEU A 112 -0.25 -5.95 6.30
C LEU A 112 -0.21 -7.30 7.02
N ARG A 113 -0.45 -7.31 8.33
CA ARG A 113 -0.53 -8.53 9.13
C ARG A 113 -1.89 -8.65 9.79
N PRO A 114 -2.45 -9.86 9.90
CA PRO A 114 -3.69 -10.07 10.59
C PRO A 114 -3.53 -9.72 12.08
N GLY A 115 -4.58 -9.16 12.68
CA GLY A 115 -4.59 -8.86 14.09
C GLY A 115 -5.91 -8.23 14.54
N ARG A 116 -6.09 -8.14 15.86
CA ARG A 116 -7.29 -7.54 16.44
C ARG A 116 -7.13 -6.03 16.55
N HIS A 117 -8.11 -5.31 16.04
CA HIS A 117 -8.22 -3.86 16.14
C HIS A 117 -9.71 -3.48 16.19
N PRO A 118 -10.09 -2.35 16.81
CA PRO A 118 -11.46 -1.89 16.77
C PRO A 118 -11.82 -1.40 15.36
N LEU A 119 -12.99 -1.80 14.85
CA LEU A 119 -13.53 -1.35 13.56
C LEU A 119 -14.43 -0.10 13.68
N SER A 120 -14.78 0.27 14.91
CA SER A 120 -15.59 1.45 15.19
C SER A 120 -15.26 2.05 16.55
N LEU A 121 -15.56 3.33 16.69
CA LEU A 121 -15.49 4.07 17.95
C LEU A 121 -16.79 4.84 18.13
N ASP A 122 -17.48 4.58 19.24
CA ASP A 122 -18.63 5.36 19.68
C ASP A 122 -18.26 6.14 20.95
N LEU A 123 -18.41 7.46 20.92
CA LEU A 123 -18.23 8.34 22.07
C LEU A 123 -19.58 8.92 22.46
N GLY A 124 -19.95 8.73 23.72
CA GLY A 124 -21.27 9.05 24.22
C GLY A 124 -21.38 9.01 25.73
N THR A 125 -22.60 9.12 26.22
CA THR A 125 -23.00 8.81 27.60
C THR A 125 -23.79 7.51 27.62
N GLU A 126 -24.29 7.10 28.79
CA GLU A 126 -25.22 5.97 28.92
C GLU A 126 -26.53 6.17 28.14
N HIS A 127 -26.85 7.40 27.72
CA HIS A 127 -28.12 7.73 27.07
C HIS A 127 -28.00 8.08 25.60
N ASN A 128 -26.86 8.60 25.14
CA ASN A 128 -26.71 9.14 23.79
C ASN A 128 -25.30 8.93 23.24
N THR A 129 -25.20 8.66 21.93
CA THR A 129 -23.94 8.70 21.16
C THR A 129 -23.81 10.05 20.45
N TYR A 130 -22.70 10.74 20.65
CA TYR A 130 -22.43 12.06 20.04
C TYR A 130 -21.41 11.99 18.90
N LEU A 131 -20.59 10.95 18.87
CA LEU A 131 -19.69 10.65 17.77
C LEU A 131 -19.71 9.15 17.54
N SER A 132 -20.00 8.74 16.31
CA SER A 132 -19.82 7.38 15.83
C SER A 132 -18.87 7.43 14.65
N PHE A 133 -17.84 6.61 14.70
CA PHE A 133 -16.80 6.57 13.68
C PHE A 133 -16.58 5.14 13.21
N ARG A 134 -16.44 4.98 11.90
CA ARG A 134 -16.12 3.73 11.19
C ARG A 134 -15.13 4.02 10.08
N PHE A 135 -14.42 2.99 9.66
CA PHE A 135 -13.49 3.05 8.55
C PHE A 135 -13.50 1.73 7.78
N ILE A 136 -12.93 1.74 6.59
CA ILE A 136 -12.72 0.54 5.78
C ILE A 136 -11.43 -0.12 6.25
N ALA A 137 -11.53 -1.27 6.90
CA ALA A 137 -10.37 -2.10 7.22
C ALA A 137 -10.08 -3.05 6.06
N CYS A 138 -8.85 -3.02 5.56
CA CYS A 138 -8.34 -3.95 4.57
C CYS A 138 -7.22 -4.80 5.17
N ASP A 139 -7.58 -5.94 5.75
CA ASP A 139 -6.64 -6.93 6.25
C ASP A 139 -6.12 -7.79 5.10
N LEU A 140 -4.94 -7.45 4.55
CA LEU A 140 -4.40 -8.19 3.40
C LEU A 140 -4.21 -9.66 3.72
N GLY A 141 -3.72 -9.98 4.93
CA GLY A 141 -3.52 -11.34 5.39
C GLY A 141 -4.81 -12.18 5.55
N GLU A 142 -5.99 -11.58 5.44
CA GLU A 142 -7.28 -12.30 5.43
C GLU A 142 -7.86 -12.49 4.02
N ILE A 143 -7.35 -11.76 3.02
CA ILE A 143 -7.79 -11.84 1.63
C ILE A 143 -7.18 -13.08 0.96
N PRO A 144 -7.96 -14.02 0.39
CA PRO A 144 -7.41 -15.17 -0.32
C PRO A 144 -6.65 -14.74 -1.60
N ALA A 145 -5.36 -15.06 -1.68
CA ALA A 145 -4.53 -14.68 -2.83
C ALA A 145 -5.05 -15.30 -4.15
N VAL A 146 -5.66 -16.49 -4.06
CA VAL A 146 -6.25 -17.21 -5.20
C VAL A 146 -7.32 -16.41 -5.93
N GLU A 147 -8.08 -15.56 -5.22
CA GLU A 147 -9.13 -14.72 -5.82
C GLU A 147 -8.55 -13.57 -6.66
N HIS A 148 -7.26 -13.26 -6.49
CA HIS A 148 -6.59 -12.13 -7.13
C HIS A 148 -5.46 -12.54 -8.06
N ILE A 149 -5.19 -13.83 -8.21
CA ILE A 149 -4.04 -14.34 -8.98
C ILE A 149 -4.15 -14.04 -10.48
N GLU A 150 -5.35 -13.75 -10.98
CA GLU A 150 -5.65 -13.33 -12.36
C GLU A 150 -6.25 -11.92 -12.41
N SER A 151 -6.17 -11.16 -11.31
CA SER A 151 -6.71 -9.80 -11.24
C SER A 151 -6.03 -8.91 -12.28
N ARG A 152 -6.84 -8.04 -12.90
CA ARG A 152 -6.35 -6.94 -13.76
C ARG A 152 -5.98 -5.68 -12.98
N ASN A 153 -6.18 -5.70 -11.66
CA ASN A 153 -5.78 -4.60 -10.79
C ASN A 153 -4.31 -4.79 -10.35
N ILE A 154 -3.43 -3.89 -10.79
CA ILE A 154 -1.98 -3.94 -10.53
C ILE A 154 -1.65 -3.93 -9.03
N VAL A 155 -2.40 -3.19 -8.22
CA VAL A 155 -2.17 -3.11 -6.77
C VAL A 155 -2.52 -4.45 -6.10
N ALA A 156 -3.59 -5.11 -6.55
CA ALA A 156 -3.93 -6.46 -6.09
C ALA A 156 -2.83 -7.47 -6.48
N ARG A 157 -2.32 -7.41 -7.72
CA ARG A 157 -1.26 -8.33 -8.19
C ARG A 157 0.06 -8.15 -7.46
N ILE A 158 0.49 -6.92 -7.22
CA ILE A 158 1.71 -6.63 -6.46
C ILE A 158 1.58 -7.07 -4.99
N ASN A 159 0.37 -7.02 -4.43
CA ASN A 159 0.10 -7.41 -3.04
C ASN A 159 -0.16 -8.90 -2.81
N LEU A 160 -0.15 -9.75 -3.85
CA LEU A 160 -0.34 -11.19 -3.69
C LEU A 160 0.53 -11.83 -2.57
N PRO A 161 1.82 -11.46 -2.37
CA PRO A 161 2.62 -11.98 -1.27
C PRO A 161 2.15 -11.59 0.14
N ASN A 162 1.38 -10.50 0.26
CA ASN A 162 0.78 -10.02 1.51
C ASN A 162 -0.60 -10.65 1.79
N MET A 163 -1.13 -11.43 0.84
CA MET A 163 -2.44 -12.07 0.95
C MET A 163 -2.37 -13.44 1.62
N ARG A 164 -3.53 -14.01 1.98
CA ARG A 164 -3.64 -15.36 2.53
C ARG A 164 -3.42 -16.42 1.45
N TYR A 165 -2.45 -17.30 1.67
CA TYR A 165 -2.20 -18.50 0.86
C TYR A 165 -1.63 -19.62 1.74
N ASP A 166 -1.73 -20.86 1.27
CA ASP A 166 -1.11 -21.98 1.98
C ASP A 166 0.43 -21.88 1.87
N PRO A 167 1.20 -22.26 2.91
CA PRO A 167 2.66 -22.13 2.89
C PRO A 167 3.33 -22.77 1.66
N GLY A 168 2.79 -23.87 1.15
CA GLY A 168 3.29 -24.54 -0.07
C GLY A 168 3.04 -23.79 -1.39
N GLN A 169 2.20 -22.75 -1.37
CA GLN A 169 1.87 -21.93 -2.54
C GLN A 169 2.75 -20.69 -2.67
N ARG A 170 3.64 -20.41 -1.71
CA ARG A 170 4.39 -19.16 -1.64
C ARG A 170 5.21 -18.86 -2.90
N VAL A 171 5.87 -19.87 -3.46
CA VAL A 171 6.62 -19.76 -4.73
C VAL A 171 5.69 -19.40 -5.89
N GLU A 172 4.52 -20.03 -5.95
CA GLU A 172 3.52 -19.76 -7.00
C GLU A 172 2.98 -18.34 -6.89
N VAL A 173 2.59 -17.93 -5.68
CA VAL A 173 2.10 -16.58 -5.39
C VAL A 173 3.13 -15.52 -5.79
N CYS A 174 4.40 -15.73 -5.45
CA CYS A 174 5.49 -14.84 -5.84
C CYS A 174 5.65 -14.74 -7.37
N LEU A 175 5.67 -15.89 -8.06
CA LEU A 175 5.78 -15.91 -9.52
C LEU A 175 4.58 -15.19 -10.17
N ARG A 176 3.37 -15.51 -9.74
CA ARG A 176 2.14 -14.90 -10.27
C ARG A 176 2.08 -13.40 -9.98
N ALA A 177 2.59 -12.93 -8.84
CA ALA A 177 2.72 -11.50 -8.59
C ALA A 177 3.60 -10.80 -9.64
N GLN A 178 4.76 -11.39 -9.97
CA GLN A 178 5.68 -10.83 -10.95
C GLN A 178 5.19 -10.94 -12.38
N GLU A 179 4.53 -12.04 -12.75
CA GLU A 179 3.86 -12.18 -14.05
C GLU A 179 2.82 -11.09 -14.23
N GLY A 180 2.01 -10.84 -13.19
CA GLY A 180 1.01 -9.77 -13.20
C GLY A 180 1.65 -8.39 -13.31
N LEU A 181 2.76 -8.15 -12.62
CA LEU A 181 3.52 -6.91 -12.76
C LEU A 181 4.09 -6.73 -14.17
N ALA A 182 4.65 -7.79 -14.77
CA ALA A 182 5.19 -7.75 -16.13
C ALA A 182 4.08 -7.53 -17.19
N GLU A 183 2.89 -8.10 -16.96
CA GLU A 183 1.72 -7.95 -17.82
C GLU A 183 1.10 -6.55 -17.73
N LEU A 184 0.91 -6.03 -16.52
CA LEU A 184 0.07 -4.85 -16.28
C LEU A 184 0.85 -3.53 -16.23
N GLU A 185 2.13 -3.54 -15.88
CA GLU A 185 2.94 -2.31 -15.79
C GLU A 185 3.80 -2.14 -17.04
N PRO A 186 3.63 -1.09 -17.88
CA PRO A 186 4.47 -0.88 -19.05
C PRO A 186 5.82 -0.22 -18.77
N ASP A 187 5.99 0.53 -17.68
CA ASP A 187 7.22 1.26 -17.34
C ASP A 187 8.29 0.32 -16.74
N PRO A 188 9.44 0.14 -17.42
CA PRO A 188 10.53 -0.70 -16.92
C PRO A 188 11.06 -0.27 -15.54
N ASN A 189 11.09 1.02 -15.23
CA ASN A 189 11.58 1.52 -13.95
C ASN A 189 10.62 1.15 -12.81
N LYS A 190 9.31 1.23 -13.08
CA LYS A 190 8.29 0.78 -12.11
C LYS A 190 8.33 -0.74 -11.94
N ARG A 191 8.57 -1.52 -13.00
CA ARG A 191 8.79 -2.97 -12.88
C ARG A 191 9.95 -3.29 -11.94
N ILE A 192 11.11 -2.66 -12.12
CA ILE A 192 12.29 -2.85 -11.25
C ILE A 192 11.93 -2.51 -9.79
N LYS A 193 11.25 -1.36 -9.58
CA LYS A 193 10.81 -0.90 -8.27
C LYS A 193 9.92 -1.94 -7.56
N TYR A 194 8.91 -2.47 -8.24
CA TYR A 194 7.91 -3.36 -7.62
C TYR A 194 8.29 -4.84 -7.64
N ILE A 195 9.28 -5.26 -8.44
CA ILE A 195 9.89 -6.59 -8.30
C ILE A 195 10.58 -6.73 -6.94
N ASN A 196 11.36 -5.72 -6.53
CA ASN A 196 11.96 -5.70 -5.20
C ASN A 196 10.90 -5.75 -4.09
N PHE A 197 9.80 -5.01 -4.25
CA PHE A 197 8.66 -5.07 -3.34
C PHE A 197 8.15 -6.50 -3.19
N ILE A 198 7.81 -7.15 -4.32
CA ILE A 198 7.23 -8.51 -4.33
C ILE A 198 8.17 -9.50 -3.66
N LEU A 199 9.46 -9.49 -4.01
CA LEU A 199 10.45 -10.40 -3.46
C LEU A 199 10.64 -10.19 -1.95
N GLN A 200 10.69 -8.94 -1.51
CA GLN A 200 10.85 -8.59 -0.10
C GLN A 200 9.68 -9.10 0.74
N TYR A 201 8.44 -8.99 0.26
CA TYR A 201 7.26 -9.46 0.98
C TYR A 201 7.02 -10.97 0.85
N ALA A 202 7.38 -11.59 -0.27
CA ALA A 202 7.33 -13.04 -0.43
C ALA A 202 8.31 -13.75 0.52
N ASN A 203 9.48 -13.13 0.75
CA ASN A 203 10.51 -13.59 1.69
C ASN A 203 10.84 -15.09 1.51
N LEU A 204 11.07 -15.49 0.25
CA LEU A 204 11.37 -16.86 -0.12
C LEU A 204 12.65 -17.33 0.58
N ASN A 205 12.63 -18.55 1.11
CA ASN A 205 13.85 -19.19 1.61
C ASN A 205 14.68 -19.73 0.44
N GLU A 206 15.90 -20.21 0.70
CA GLU A 206 16.83 -20.69 -0.35
C GLU A 206 16.23 -21.81 -1.23
N SER A 207 15.50 -22.76 -0.64
CA SER A 207 14.88 -23.86 -1.39
C SER A 207 13.75 -23.36 -2.29
N GLU A 208 12.93 -22.45 -1.79
CA GLU A 208 11.86 -21.82 -2.56
C GLU A 208 12.39 -20.89 -3.64
N GLN A 209 13.51 -20.19 -3.37
CA GLN A 209 14.18 -19.35 -4.35
C GLN A 209 14.65 -20.19 -5.54
N ALA A 210 15.28 -21.34 -5.29
CA ALA A 210 15.67 -22.28 -6.35
C ALA A 210 14.47 -22.81 -7.14
N GLN A 211 13.36 -23.14 -6.45
CA GLN A 211 12.11 -23.57 -7.10
C GLN A 211 11.49 -22.44 -7.95
N TYR A 212 11.49 -21.22 -7.43
CA TYR A 212 11.02 -20.04 -8.14
C TYR A 212 11.84 -19.80 -9.41
N GLU A 213 13.17 -19.88 -9.35
CA GLU A 213 14.04 -19.74 -10.53
C GLU A 213 13.77 -20.82 -11.58
N GLN A 214 13.58 -22.08 -11.15
CA GLN A 214 13.23 -23.18 -12.05
C GLN A 214 11.88 -22.94 -12.75
N ARG A 215 10.86 -22.49 -12.02
CA ARG A 215 9.54 -22.19 -12.61
C ARG A 215 9.59 -20.97 -13.52
N LEU A 216 10.34 -19.94 -13.15
CA LEU A 216 10.51 -18.74 -13.96
C LEU A 216 11.12 -19.06 -15.33
N GLN A 217 12.02 -20.05 -15.43
CA GLN A 217 12.55 -20.49 -16.72
C GLN A 217 11.48 -21.01 -17.69
N GLN A 218 10.36 -21.51 -17.16
CA GLN A 218 9.22 -22.03 -17.93
C GLN A 218 8.13 -20.99 -18.17
N SER A 219 8.19 -19.82 -17.52
CA SER A 219 7.21 -18.75 -17.68
C SER A 219 7.34 -18.05 -19.03
N SER A 220 6.20 -17.74 -19.66
CA SER A 220 6.16 -16.89 -20.86
C SER A 220 6.62 -15.46 -20.59
N TYR A 221 6.66 -15.02 -19.33
CA TYR A 221 7.10 -13.68 -18.92
C TYR A 221 8.58 -13.62 -18.52
N ARG A 222 9.33 -14.72 -18.67
CA ARG A 222 10.73 -14.85 -18.25
C ARG A 222 11.59 -13.65 -18.62
N GLU A 223 11.60 -13.25 -19.89
CA GLU A 223 12.45 -12.15 -20.38
C GLU A 223 12.07 -10.80 -19.76
N ALA A 224 10.76 -10.58 -19.59
CA ALA A 224 10.22 -9.36 -18.98
C ALA A 224 10.50 -9.26 -17.48
N ILE A 225 10.72 -10.40 -16.80
CA ILE A 225 10.99 -10.48 -15.37
C ILE A 225 12.50 -10.51 -15.08
N MET A 226 13.27 -11.32 -15.81
CA MET A 226 14.69 -11.57 -15.50
C MET A 226 15.57 -10.31 -15.54
N GLY A 227 15.42 -9.48 -16.57
CA GLY A 227 16.21 -8.24 -16.70
C GLY A 227 16.01 -7.32 -15.50
N PRO A 228 14.74 -6.95 -15.18
CA PRO A 228 14.45 -6.17 -13.98
C PRO A 228 14.89 -6.82 -12.66
N VAL A 229 14.75 -8.14 -12.49
CA VAL A 229 15.25 -8.86 -11.29
C VAL A 229 16.76 -8.71 -11.14
N GLN A 230 17.52 -8.90 -12.21
CA GLN A 230 18.98 -8.78 -12.17
C GLN A 230 19.41 -7.35 -11.80
N GLN A 231 18.78 -6.35 -12.42
CA GLN A 231 19.05 -4.94 -12.10
C GLN A 231 18.65 -4.58 -10.67
N ALA A 232 17.56 -5.17 -10.16
CA ALA A 232 17.09 -4.99 -8.80
C ALA A 232 18.08 -5.54 -7.75
N ILE A 233 18.71 -6.69 -8.04
CA ILE A 233 19.76 -7.30 -7.22
C ILE A 233 21.02 -6.40 -7.23
N GLU A 234 21.46 -5.96 -8.40
CA GLU A 234 22.64 -5.07 -8.54
C GLU A 234 22.46 -3.77 -7.76
N ASN A 235 21.30 -3.13 -7.88
CA ASN A 235 20.96 -1.92 -7.15
C ASN A 235 20.97 -2.13 -5.63
N SER A 236 20.42 -3.26 -5.17
CA SER A 236 20.38 -3.62 -3.75
C SER A 236 21.78 -3.83 -3.17
N LEU A 237 22.66 -4.51 -3.92
CA LEU A 237 24.05 -4.72 -3.53
C LEU A 237 24.82 -3.40 -3.43
N GLN A 238 24.67 -2.51 -4.41
CA GLN A 238 25.31 -1.19 -4.39
C GLN A 238 24.84 -0.32 -3.21
N GLN A 239 23.53 -0.34 -2.90
CA GLN A 239 22.99 0.37 -1.75
C GLN A 239 23.53 -0.18 -0.43
N GLY A 240 23.67 -1.50 -0.30
CA GLY A 240 24.26 -2.14 0.89
C GLY A 240 25.71 -1.71 1.13
N ILE A 241 26.52 -1.64 0.07
CA ILE A 241 27.91 -1.17 0.15
C ILE A 241 27.97 0.31 0.59
N GLN A 242 27.13 1.17 0.02
CA GLN A 242 27.09 2.59 0.38
C GLN A 242 26.63 2.81 1.83
N GLN A 243 25.62 2.08 2.28
CA GLN A 243 25.15 2.15 3.67
C GLN A 243 26.22 1.66 4.65
N GLY A 244 26.92 0.57 4.33
CA GLY A 244 28.04 0.05 5.13
C GLY A 244 29.18 1.05 5.26
N MET A 245 29.54 1.74 4.17
CA MET A 245 30.55 2.81 4.21
C MET A 245 30.11 4.01 5.06
N GLN A 246 28.85 4.46 4.94
CA GLN A 246 28.34 5.57 5.73
C GLN A 246 28.25 5.24 7.22
N GLN A 247 27.80 4.04 7.57
CA GLN A 247 27.76 3.58 8.97
C GLN A 247 29.17 3.44 9.56
N GLY A 248 30.12 2.94 8.77
CA GLY A 248 31.54 2.87 9.17
C GLY A 248 32.18 4.24 9.43
N MET A 249 31.82 5.27 8.64
CA MET A 249 32.26 6.65 8.86
C MET A 249 31.60 7.35 10.04
N GLN A 250 30.39 6.93 10.45
CA GLN A 250 29.69 7.52 11.61
C GLN A 250 30.08 6.87 12.94
N GLN A 251 30.63 5.64 12.91
CA GLN A 251 31.04 4.89 14.10
C GLN A 251 32.56 4.95 14.38
N GLY A 252 33.35 5.54 13.48
CA GLY A 252 34.79 5.80 13.65
C GLY A 252 35.05 7.28 13.93
#